data_AF-A0A9D7PZZ0-F1
#
_entry.id   AF-A0A9D7PZZ0-F1
#
_cell.length_a   1.000
_cell.length_b   1.000
_cell.length_c   1.000
_cell.angle_alpha   90.00
_cell.angle_beta   90.00
_cell.angle_gamma   90.00
#
_symmetry.space_group_name_H-M   'P 1'
#
loop_
_entity.id
_entity.type
_entity.pdbx_description
1 polymer ?
#
loop_
_entity_poly.entity_id
_entity_poly.type
_entity_poly.pdbx_seq_one_letter_code
_entity_poly.pdbx_strand_id
1 'polypeptide(L)'
;MKFYKYMNLNSTIFLNLLLVFIISFIILGLQSFSTAQSLDSLIEEAITNNPQLKSQQFKIKASEFRAESINNYPAPNASLEFFSGSDIKSDFPDPGFFD
;
A
#
# COMPACT_ATOMS: atom_id res chain seq x y z
N MET A 1 -73.35 -26.26 -11.08
CA MET A 1 -72.31 -26.84 -10.17
C MET A 1 -70.87 -26.70 -10.70
N LYS A 2 -70.61 -26.79 -12.02
CA LYS A 2 -69.24 -26.69 -12.58
C LYS A 2 -68.53 -25.33 -12.33
N PHE A 3 -69.26 -24.21 -12.36
CA PHE A 3 -68.68 -22.86 -12.16
C PHE A 3 -67.95 -22.66 -10.83
N TYR A 4 -68.48 -23.19 -9.72
CA TYR A 4 -67.83 -23.08 -8.41
C TYR A 4 -66.50 -23.83 -8.33
N LYS A 5 -66.38 -24.94 -9.07
CA LYS A 5 -65.14 -25.71 -9.16
C LYS A 5 -64.04 -24.94 -9.91
N TYR A 6 -64.41 -24.20 -10.97
CA TYR A 6 -63.48 -23.35 -11.71
C TYR A 6 -63.02 -22.12 -10.89
N MET A 7 -63.92 -21.47 -10.15
CA MET A 7 -63.54 -20.37 -9.26
C MET A 7 -62.59 -20.81 -8.14
N ASN A 8 -62.80 -22.00 -7.57
CA ASN A 8 -61.93 -22.53 -6.52
C ASN A 8 -60.53 -22.91 -7.06
N LEU A 9 -60.46 -23.48 -8.27
CA LEU A 9 -59.20 -23.84 -8.92
C LEU A 9 -58.31 -22.61 -9.19
N ASN A 10 -58.89 -21.49 -9.61
CA ASN A 10 -58.13 -20.26 -9.83
C ASN A 10 -57.58 -19.66 -8.52
N SER A 11 -58.34 -19.78 -7.43
CA SER A 11 -57.93 -19.33 -6.09
C SER A 11 -56.75 -20.15 -5.54
N THR A 12 -56.78 -21.48 -5.69
CA THR A 12 -55.68 -22.34 -5.25
C THR A 12 -54.40 -22.12 -6.06
N ILE A 13 -54.52 -21.89 -7.37
CA ILE A 13 -53.37 -21.54 -8.22
C ILE A 13 -52.73 -20.21 -7.76
N PHE A 14 -53.54 -19.20 -7.47
CA PHE A 14 -53.04 -17.91 -6.99
C PHE A 14 -52.30 -18.03 -5.65
N LEU A 15 -52.87 -18.78 -4.70
CA LEU A 15 -52.23 -19.04 -3.40
C LEU A 15 -50.90 -19.78 -3.54
N ASN A 16 -50.82 -20.78 -4.42
CA ASN A 16 -49.58 -21.49 -4.69
C ASN A 16 -48.51 -20.58 -5.30
N LEU A 17 -48.90 -19.69 -6.21
CA LEU A 17 -47.98 -18.76 -6.86
C LEU A 17 -47.45 -17.70 -5.88
N LEU A 18 -48.31 -17.20 -4.99
CA LEU A 18 -47.92 -16.33 -3.88
C LEU A 18 -46.92 -17.03 -2.94
N LEU A 19 -47.19 -18.29 -2.61
CA LEU A 19 -46.34 -19.08 -1.71
C LEU A 19 -44.96 -19.32 -2.33
N VAL A 20 -44.89 -19.67 -3.61
CA VAL A 20 -43.62 -19.79 -4.35
C VAL A 20 -42.86 -18.46 -4.39
N PHE A 21 -43.56 -17.34 -4.60
CA PHE A 21 -42.95 -16.02 -4.58
C PHE A 21 -42.33 -15.68 -3.20
N ILE A 22 -43.06 -15.96 -2.12
CA ILE A 22 -42.58 -15.74 -0.75
C ILE A 22 -41.36 -16.61 -0.45
N ILE A 23 -41.40 -17.90 -0.81
CA ILE A 23 -40.27 -18.82 -0.61
C ILE A 23 -39.05 -18.33 -1.40
N SER A 24 -39.22 -17.93 -2.66
CA SER A 24 -38.15 -17.39 -3.49
C SER A 24 -37.50 -16.16 -2.84
N PHE A 25 -38.32 -15.26 -2.32
CA PHE A 25 -37.85 -14.04 -1.64
C PHE A 25 -37.05 -14.36 -0.36
N ILE A 26 -37.51 -15.34 0.43
CA ILE A 26 -36.81 -15.80 1.64
C ILE A 26 -35.46 -16.43 1.28
N ILE A 27 -35.41 -17.30 0.26
CA ILE A 27 -34.17 -17.93 -0.19
C ILE A 27 -33.17 -16.88 -0.66
N LEU A 28 -33.63 -15.87 -1.41
CA LEU A 28 -32.77 -14.78 -1.89
C LEU A 28 -32.22 -13.94 -0.72
N GLY A 29 -33.05 -13.64 0.28
CA GLY A 29 -32.64 -12.87 1.46
C GLY A 29 -31.65 -13.61 2.36
N LEU A 30 -31.73 -14.94 2.44
CA LEU A 30 -30.79 -15.77 3.23
C LEU A 30 -29.37 -15.75 2.65
N GLN A 31 -29.21 -15.58 1.33
CA GLN A 31 -27.89 -15.50 0.69
C GLN A 31 -27.14 -14.20 1.03
N SER A 32 -27.85 -13.14 1.41
CA SER A 32 -27.25 -11.82 1.72
C SER A 32 -26.56 -11.75 3.08
N PHE A 33 -26.69 -12.78 3.94
CA PHE A 33 -26.05 -12.80 5.26
C PHE A 33 -24.60 -13.31 5.26
N SER A 34 -24.00 -13.58 4.09
CA SER A 34 -22.79 -14.40 4.01
C SER A 34 -21.44 -13.66 3.94
N THR A 35 -21.33 -12.36 4.23
CA THR A 35 -20.01 -11.68 4.10
C THR A 35 -19.73 -10.64 5.17
N ALA A 36 -19.91 -10.98 6.44
CA ALA A 36 -19.20 -10.27 7.49
C ALA A 36 -17.77 -10.84 7.57
N GLN A 37 -16.77 -10.05 7.19
CA GLN A 37 -15.36 -10.39 7.41
C GLN A 37 -15.13 -10.51 8.93
N SER A 38 -14.42 -11.54 9.38
CA SER A 38 -14.09 -11.67 10.80
C SER A 38 -13.18 -10.53 11.23
N LEU A 39 -13.27 -10.13 12.50
CA LEU A 39 -12.37 -9.12 13.07
C LEU A 39 -10.91 -9.53 12.90
N ASP A 40 -10.61 -10.81 13.05
CA ASP A 40 -9.26 -11.34 12.87
C ASP A 40 -8.74 -11.13 11.44
N SER A 41 -9.59 -11.38 10.43
CA SER A 41 -9.22 -11.16 9.03
C SER A 41 -9.01 -9.67 8.74
N LEU A 42 -9.81 -8.79 9.33
CA LEU A 42 -9.62 -7.34 9.20
C LEU A 42 -8.32 -6.87 9.88
N ILE A 43 -7.97 -7.45 11.03
CA ILE A 43 -6.72 -7.17 11.74
C ILE A 43 -5.52 -7.65 10.91
N GLU A 44 -5.59 -8.84 10.32
CA GLU A 44 -4.54 -9.37 9.45
C GLU A 44 -4.32 -8.50 8.21
N GLU A 45 -5.40 -8.05 7.58
CA GLU A 45 -5.34 -7.11 6.46
C GLU A 45 -4.75 -5.77 6.90
N ALA A 46 -5.13 -5.26 8.08
CA ALA A 46 -4.55 -4.04 8.62
C ALA A 46 -3.06 -4.21 8.88
N ILE A 47 -2.60 -5.30 9.49
CA ILE A 47 -1.17 -5.52 9.76
C ILE A 47 -0.36 -5.58 8.46
N THR A 48 -0.87 -6.26 7.43
CA THR A 48 -0.18 -6.44 6.15
C THR A 48 -0.23 -5.19 5.26
N ASN A 49 -1.28 -4.40 5.33
CA ASN A 49 -1.48 -3.24 4.44
C ASN A 49 -1.32 -1.87 5.10
N ASN A 50 -1.17 -1.77 6.43
CA ASN A 50 -1.04 -0.48 7.11
C ASN A 50 0.22 0.30 6.64
N PRO A 51 0.05 1.49 6.04
CA PRO A 51 1.18 2.31 5.55
C PRO A 51 2.14 2.77 6.66
N GLN A 52 1.65 2.96 7.88
CA GLN A 52 2.47 3.39 9.02
C GLN A 52 3.43 2.28 9.46
N LEU A 53 2.95 1.04 9.53
CA LEU A 53 3.79 -0.13 9.83
C LEU A 53 4.86 -0.33 8.74
N LYS A 54 4.47 -0.22 7.46
CA LYS A 54 5.41 -0.28 6.34
C LYS A 54 6.47 0.82 6.42
N SER A 55 6.09 2.06 6.74
CA SER A 55 7.03 3.17 6.91
C SER A 55 8.06 2.88 8.01
N GLN A 56 7.63 2.33 9.15
CA GLN A 56 8.52 1.95 10.23
C GLN A 56 9.50 0.83 9.81
N GLN A 57 9.01 -0.20 9.13
CA GLN A 57 9.86 -1.27 8.59
C GLN A 57 10.92 -0.73 7.61
N PHE A 58 10.55 0.19 6.72
CA PHE A 58 11.52 0.82 5.82
C PHE A 58 12.58 1.63 6.56
N LYS A 59 12.21 2.33 7.65
CA LYS A 59 13.20 3.05 8.48
C LYS A 59 14.18 2.10 9.15
N ILE A 60 13.70 0.96 9.65
CA ILE A 60 14.54 -0.09 10.24
C ILE A 60 15.52 -0.60 9.18
N LYS A 61 15.02 -1.04 8.03
CA LYS A 61 15.84 -1.55 6.92
C LYS A 61 16.87 -0.53 6.42
N ALA A 62 16.49 0.74 6.32
CA ALA A 62 17.42 1.80 5.95
C ALA A 62 18.50 2.04 7.02
N SER A 63 18.19 1.81 8.30
CA SER A 63 19.15 1.92 9.39
C SER A 63 20.09 0.72 9.42
N GLU A 64 19.58 -0.50 9.19
CA GLU A 64 20.38 -1.71 9.02
C GLU A 64 21.38 -1.56 7.87
N PHE A 65 20.91 -1.10 6.70
CA PHE A 65 21.77 -0.86 5.55
C PHE A 65 22.88 0.17 5.84
N ARG A 66 22.56 1.25 6.56
CA ARG A 66 23.57 2.25 6.98
C ARG A 66 24.57 1.68 7.98
N ALA A 67 24.12 0.84 8.91
CA ALA A 67 24.99 0.20 9.88
C ALA A 67 25.96 -0.78 9.19
N GLU A 68 25.47 -1.55 8.23
CA GLU A 68 26.29 -2.47 7.43
C GLU A 68 27.27 -1.71 6.52
N SER A 69 26.85 -0.59 5.94
CA SER A 69 27.71 0.18 5.04
C SER A 69 28.92 0.81 5.73
N ILE A 70 28.86 1.10 7.05
CA ILE A 70 30.00 1.59 7.84
C ILE A 70 31.21 0.66 7.70
N ASN A 71 30.99 -0.66 7.71
CA ASN A 71 32.06 -1.65 7.59
C ASN A 71 32.60 -1.78 6.15
N ASN A 72 31.90 -1.21 5.17
CA ASN A 72 32.22 -1.28 3.74
C ASN A 72 32.72 0.07 3.18
N TYR A 73 32.94 1.09 4.01
CA TYR A 73 33.54 2.33 3.53
C TYR A 73 35.02 2.10 3.21
N PRO A 74 35.48 2.52 2.02
CA PRO A 74 36.90 2.51 1.71
C PRO A 74 37.64 3.42 2.68
N ALA A 75 38.91 3.11 2.96
CA ALA A 75 39.77 3.98 3.74
C ALA A 75 39.73 5.41 3.18
N PRO A 76 39.74 6.44 4.04
CA PRO A 76 39.66 7.82 3.59
C PRO A 76 40.81 8.11 2.61
N ASN A 77 40.46 8.54 1.40
CA ASN A 77 41.45 8.95 0.40
C ASN A 77 41.86 10.39 0.70
N ALA A 78 43.08 10.59 1.19
CA ALA A 78 43.70 11.91 1.30
C ALA A 78 44.52 12.18 0.04
N SER A 79 43.99 12.98 -0.89
CA SER A 79 44.74 13.50 -2.02
C SER A 79 45.11 14.97 -1.77
N LEU A 80 46.39 15.30 -1.91
CA LEU A 80 46.82 16.70 -2.00
C LEU A 80 46.53 17.19 -3.43
N GLU A 81 45.59 18.12 -3.56
CA GLU A 81 45.34 18.84 -4.81
C GLU A 81 46.05 20.19 -4.76
N PHE A 82 47.03 20.38 -5.66
CA PHE A 82 47.66 21.68 -5.87
C PHE A 82 46.83 22.46 -6.87
N PHE A 83 46.04 23.42 -6.37
CA PHE A 83 45.37 24.39 -7.24
C PHE A 83 46.40 25.38 -7.77
N SER A 84 46.83 25.20 -9.02
CA SER A 84 47.54 26.23 -9.77
C SER A 84 46.55 27.33 -10.16
N GLY A 85 46.24 28.21 -9.22
CA GLY A 85 45.62 29.48 -9.55
C GLY A 85 46.58 30.26 -10.44
N SER A 86 46.17 30.54 -11.68
CA SER A 86 46.85 31.48 -12.58
C SER A 86 46.87 32.93 -12.07
N ASP A 87 46.43 33.16 -10.83
CA ASP A 87 46.34 34.46 -10.17
C ASP A 87 47.25 34.58 -8.93
N ILE A 88 48.27 33.72 -8.78
CA ILE A 88 49.42 34.13 -7.94
C ILE A 88 50.24 35.13 -8.75
N LYS A 89 49.80 36.39 -8.73
CA LYS A 89 50.64 37.52 -9.11
C LYS A 89 51.91 37.43 -8.26
N SER A 90 53.03 37.11 -8.90
CA SER A 90 54.33 37.06 -8.27
C SER A 90 54.75 38.47 -7.89
N ASP A 91 54.41 38.91 -6.67
CA ASP A 91 54.86 40.19 -6.09
C ASP A 91 56.34 40.12 -5.64
N PHE A 92 57.19 39.39 -6.36
CA PHE A 92 58.63 39.45 -6.15
C PHE A 92 59.16 40.70 -6.85
N PRO A 93 59.72 41.68 -6.13
CA PRO A 93 60.29 42.87 -6.75
C PRO A 93 61.54 42.45 -7.53
N ASP A 94 61.61 42.91 -8.77
CA ASP A 94 62.72 42.68 -9.70
C ASP A 94 64.02 43.19 -9.07
N PRO A 95 65.06 42.35 -8.89
CA PRO A 95 66.33 42.82 -8.36
C PRO A 95 66.99 43.71 -9.42
N GLY A 96 66.84 45.03 -9.25
CA GLY A 96 67.42 46.03 -10.12
C GLY A 96 68.89 45.73 -10.43
N PHE A 97 69.20 45.71 -11.72
CA PHE A 97 70.56 45.70 -12.23
C PHE A 97 71.26 46.98 -11.76
N PHE A 98 72.33 46.81 -10.98
CA PHE A 98 73.30 47.87 -10.74
C PHE A 98 74.31 47.83 -11.91
N ASP A 99 74.50 48.99 -12.54
CA ASP A 99 75.54 49.25 -13.55
C ASP A 99 76.96 49.00 -13.01
#